data_AF-A0A3D1T311-F1
#
_entry.id   AF-A0A3D1T311-F1
#
_cell.length_a   1.000
_cell.length_b   1.000
_cell.length_c   1.000
_cell.angle_alpha   90.00
_cell.angle_beta   90.00
_cell.angle_gamma   90.00
#
_symmetry.space_group_name_H-M   'P 1'
#
loop_
_entity.id
_entity.type
_entity.pdbx_description
1 polymer ?
#
loop_
_entity_poly.entity_id
_entity_poly.type
_entity_poly.pdbx_seq_one_letter_code
_entity_poly.pdbx_strand_id
1 'polypeptide(L)'
;MRRKIGDNIYRLVKRGGPVEACAAYMFTCPQCGLDTPHALIDRKHDVVGIVCGHCRMPSIVRYDVFKCHQNRWEDELRDILNSLDNSGDD
;
A
#
# COMPACT_ATOMS: atom_id res chain seq x y z
N MET A 1 -32.67 -5.99 -3.30
CA MET A 1 -31.95 -6.16 -2.01
C MET A 1 -30.48 -5.82 -2.21
N ARG A 2 -29.99 -4.76 -1.54
CA ARG A 2 -28.63 -4.24 -1.67
C ARG A 2 -27.66 -5.17 -0.94
N ARG A 3 -26.77 -5.85 -1.66
CA ARG A 3 -25.75 -6.72 -1.06
C ARG A 3 -24.75 -5.83 -0.33
N LYS A 4 -24.62 -6.02 0.99
CA LYS A 4 -23.67 -5.30 1.85
C LYS A 4 -22.25 -5.72 1.44
N ILE A 5 -21.47 -4.75 0.97
CA ILE A 5 -20.09 -4.90 0.49
C ILE A 5 -19.10 -5.17 1.65
N GLY A 6 -19.54 -5.08 2.91
CA GLY A 6 -18.69 -5.04 4.09
C GLY A 6 -18.22 -6.38 4.68
N ASP A 7 -18.74 -7.53 4.26
CA ASP A 7 -18.52 -8.79 5.00
C ASP A 7 -17.51 -9.76 4.37
N ASN A 8 -16.78 -9.35 3.32
CA ASN A 8 -15.93 -10.29 2.56
C ASN A 8 -14.43 -9.94 2.50
N ILE A 9 -13.97 -8.89 3.19
CA ILE A 9 -12.55 -8.51 3.18
C ILE A 9 -11.74 -9.44 4.10
N TYR A 10 -12.31 -9.88 5.23
CA TYR A 10 -11.63 -10.77 6.18
C TYR A 10 -11.47 -12.22 5.70
N ARG A 11 -12.15 -12.64 4.62
CA ARG A 11 -12.09 -14.02 4.10
C ARG A 11 -10.92 -14.30 3.17
N LEU A 12 -10.32 -13.27 2.56
CA LEU A 12 -9.12 -13.47 1.73
C LEU A 12 -7.86 -13.72 2.56
N VAL A 13 -7.90 -13.48 3.87
CA VAL A 13 -6.78 -13.69 4.80
C VAL A 13 -6.68 -15.14 5.32
N LYS A 14 -7.69 -16.00 5.10
CA LYS A 14 -7.81 -17.32 5.76
C LYS A 14 -7.58 -18.56 4.87
N ARG A 15 -7.05 -18.40 3.66
CA ARG A 15 -6.59 -19.54 2.82
C ARG A 15 -5.06 -19.53 2.72
N GLY A 16 -4.41 -19.79 3.86
CA GLY A 16 -2.96 -19.79 4.00
C GLY A 16 -2.27 -20.87 3.18
N GLY A 17 -1.68 -20.47 2.06
CA GLY A 17 -0.31 -20.88 1.73
C GLY A 17 0.68 -19.99 2.51
N PRO A 18 1.99 -20.29 2.49
CA PRO A 18 2.99 -19.49 3.20
C PRO A 18 2.82 -18.03 2.80
N VAL A 19 2.60 -17.18 3.82
CA VAL A 19 2.51 -15.74 3.66
C VAL A 19 3.90 -15.22 3.33
N GLU A 20 4.27 -15.29 2.05
CA GLU A 20 5.24 -14.35 1.52
C GLU A 20 4.72 -12.96 1.88
N ALA A 21 5.53 -12.22 2.65
CA ALA A 21 5.15 -11.01 3.38
C ALA A 21 4.02 -10.23 2.69
N CYS A 22 2.90 -9.99 3.38
CA CYS A 22 1.83 -9.13 2.85
C CYS A 22 2.44 -7.78 2.47
N ALA A 23 2.75 -7.59 1.18
CA ALA A 23 3.39 -6.38 0.71
C ALA A 23 2.43 -5.22 0.95
N ALA A 24 2.82 -4.34 1.88
CA ALA A 24 2.11 -3.10 2.14
C ALA A 24 2.85 -1.99 1.39
N TYR A 25 2.10 -1.16 0.69
CA TYR A 25 2.62 -0.12 -0.17
C TYR A 25 2.38 1.25 0.45
N MET A 26 3.41 2.08 0.57
CA MET A 26 3.28 3.43 1.12
C MET A 26 2.56 4.31 0.11
N PHE A 27 1.43 4.88 0.51
CA PHE A 27 0.66 5.78 -0.34
C PHE A 27 -0.10 6.81 0.49
N THR A 28 -0.30 7.99 -0.09
CA THR A 28 -1.11 9.04 0.55
C THR A 28 -2.58 8.65 0.51
N CYS A 29 -3.17 8.38 1.66
CA CYS A 29 -4.55 7.91 1.74
C CYS A 29 -5.52 9.01 1.25
N PRO A 30 -6.40 8.73 0.26
CA PRO A 30 -7.41 9.70 -0.18
C PRO A 30 -8.46 10.05 0.88
N GLN A 31 -8.59 9.23 1.92
CA GLN A 31 -9.62 9.36 2.95
C GLN A 31 -9.12 10.15 4.16
N CYS A 32 -7.92 9.84 4.67
CA CYS A 32 -7.37 10.50 5.85
C CYS A 32 -6.20 11.44 5.55
N GLY A 33 -5.68 11.46 4.31
CA GLY A 33 -4.60 12.35 3.88
C GLY A 33 -3.20 11.96 4.39
N LEU A 34 -3.08 10.91 5.20
CA LEU A 34 -1.79 10.45 5.73
C LEU A 34 -1.09 9.52 4.74
N ASP A 35 0.22 9.69 4.61
CA ASP A 35 1.09 8.73 3.93
C ASP A 35 1.29 7.51 4.83
N THR A 36 0.68 6.39 4.44
CA THR A 36 0.56 5.20 5.29
C THR A 36 0.66 3.92 4.46
N PRO A 37 0.97 2.78 5.10
CA PRO A 37 0.93 1.50 4.42
C PRO A 37 -0.49 1.16 3.96
N HIS A 38 -0.64 0.72 2.72
CA HIS A 38 -1.89 0.27 2.13
C HIS A 38 -1.77 -1.17 1.65
N ALA A 39 -2.81 -1.96 1.89
CA ALA A 39 -2.94 -3.30 1.31
C ALA A 39 -3.58 -3.17 -0.08
N LEU A 40 -2.97 -3.81 -1.10
CA LEU A 40 -3.54 -3.91 -2.44
C LEU A 40 -4.58 -5.03 -2.46
N ILE A 41 -5.82 -4.72 -2.83
CA ILE A 41 -6.91 -5.70 -2.89
C ILE A 41 -7.14 -6.17 -4.33
N ASP A 42 -7.05 -5.25 -5.29
CA ASP A 42 -7.35 -5.53 -6.69
C ASP A 42 -6.58 -4.56 -7.59
N ARG A 43 -6.34 -4.99 -8.83
CA ARG A 43 -5.78 -4.16 -9.90
C ARG A 43 -6.55 -4.42 -11.17
N LYS A 44 -7.12 -3.37 -11.74
CA LYS A 44 -7.86 -3.45 -13.00
C LYS A 44 -7.47 -2.30 -13.91
N HIS A 45 -6.82 -2.65 -15.03
CA HIS A 45 -6.37 -1.69 -16.05
C HIS A 45 -5.58 -0.53 -15.40
N ASP A 46 -6.16 0.67 -15.41
CA ASP A 46 -5.52 1.92 -14.98
C ASP A 46 -5.84 2.29 -13.53
N VAL A 47 -6.48 1.39 -12.76
CA VAL A 47 -6.80 1.63 -11.35
C VAL A 47 -6.40 0.47 -10.44
N VAL A 48 -6.13 0.79 -9.19
CA VAL A 48 -5.89 -0.17 -8.11
C VAL A 48 -6.83 0.12 -6.94
N GLY A 49 -7.33 -0.96 -6.34
CA GLY A 49 -8.07 -0.94 -5.09
C GLY A 49 -7.10 -1.12 -3.92
N ILE A 50 -7.11 -0.18 -2.99
CA ILE A 50 -6.24 -0.17 -1.80
C ILE A 50 -7.09 -0.06 -0.53
N VAL A 51 -6.60 -0.61 0.59
CA VAL A 51 -7.13 -0.36 1.93
C VAL A 51 -6.07 0.28 2.80
N CYS A 52 -6.41 1.42 3.40
CA CYS A 52 -5.54 2.15 4.30
C CYS A 52 -5.31 1.37 5.60
N GLY A 53 -4.04 1.20 5.99
CA GLY A 53 -3.69 0.61 7.28
C GLY A 53 -4.09 1.48 8.48
N HIS A 54 -4.24 2.79 8.29
CA HIS A 54 -4.61 3.74 9.34
C HIS A 54 -6.12 3.87 9.54
N CYS A 55 -6.84 4.41 8.54
CA CYS A 55 -8.28 4.63 8.66
C CYS A 55 -9.14 3.42 8.27
N ARG A 56 -8.53 2.33 7.76
CA ARG A 56 -9.20 1.09 7.31
C ARG A 56 -10.22 1.26 6.19
N MET A 57 -10.25 2.43 5.56
CA MET A 57 -11.16 2.72 4.46
C MET A 57 -10.57 2.23 3.13
N PRO A 58 -11.36 1.55 2.28
CA PRO A 58 -10.97 1.22 0.93
C PRO A 58 -10.99 2.46 0.04
N SER A 59 -10.14 2.49 -0.98
CA SER A 59 -10.11 3.54 -2.00
C SER A 59 -9.69 2.96 -3.35
N ILE A 60 -10.17 3.57 -4.43
CA ILE A 60 -9.75 3.25 -5.79
C ILE A 60 -8.90 4.43 -6.27
N VAL A 61 -7.67 4.16 -6.68
CA VAL A 61 -6.73 5.17 -7.16
C VAL A 61 -6.20 4.79 -8.52
N ARG A 62 -5.74 5.78 -9.28
CA ARG A 62 -5.11 5.51 -10.57
C ARG A 62 -3.77 4.79 -10.38
N TYR A 63 -3.53 3.78 -11.20
CA TYR A 63 -2.34 2.95 -11.11
C TYR A 63 -1.05 3.73 -11.43
N ASP A 64 -1.10 4.67 -12.38
CA ASP A 64 0.04 5.49 -12.75
C ASP A 64 0.48 6.43 -11.61
N VAL A 65 -0.47 7.09 -10.95
CA VAL A 65 -0.23 7.92 -9.76
C VAL A 65 0.32 7.06 -8.62
N PHE A 66 -0.29 5.89 -8.39
CA PHE A 66 0.16 4.94 -7.36
C PHE A 66 1.60 4.48 -7.61
N LYS A 67 1.93 4.10 -8.84
CA LYS A 67 3.27 3.63 -9.23
C LYS A 67 4.32 4.75 -9.15
N CYS A 68 3.98 5.96 -9.60
CA CYS A 68 4.85 7.13 -9.48
C CYS A 68 5.21 7.39 -7.99
N HIS A 69 4.22 7.28 -7.10
CA HIS A 69 4.44 7.41 -5.66
C HIS A 69 5.37 6.31 -5.11
N GLN A 70 5.18 5.05 -5.51
CA GLN A 70 6.05 3.95 -5.07
C GLN A 70 7.50 4.21 -5.45
N ASN A 71 7.75 4.56 -6.71
CA ASN A 71 9.11 4.82 -7.19
C ASN A 71 9.78 5.95 -6.40
N ARG A 72 9.06 7.06 -6.16
CA ARG A 72 9.59 8.17 -5.38
C ARG A 72 9.91 7.76 -3.94
N TRP A 73 9.02 6.98 -3.32
CA TRP A 73 9.24 6.48 -1.96
C TRP A 73 10.46 5.54 -1.88
N GLU A 74 10.64 4.66 -2.86
CA GLU A 74 11.81 3.78 -2.94
C GLU A 74 13.11 4.57 -3.15
N ASP A 75 13.10 5.62 -3.97
CA ASP A 75 14.24 6.51 -4.16
C ASP A 75 14.60 7.25 -2.86
N GLU A 76 13.61 7.83 -2.17
CA GLU A 76 13.80 8.51 -0.88
C GLU A 76 14.38 7.54 0.17
N LEU A 77 13.87 6.31 0.25
CA LEU A 77 14.42 5.30 1.14
C LEU A 77 15.86 4.95 0.80
N ARG A 78 16.18 4.77 -0.49
CA ARG A 78 17.52 4.44 -0.93
C ARG A 78 18.51 5.55 -0.57
N ASP A 79 18.12 6.82 -0.71
CA ASP A 79 18.94 7.96 -0.33
C ASP A 79 19.18 8.01 1.19
N ILE A 80 18.16 7.75 2.01
CA ILE A 80 18.30 7.64 3.47
C ILE A 80 19.27 6.52 3.85
N LEU A 81 19.10 5.33 3.28
CA LEU A 81 19.95 4.17 3.58
C LEU A 81 21.40 4.40 3.16
N ASN A 82 21.63 4.98 1.97
CA ASN A 82 22.97 5.34 1.51
C ASN A 82 23.62 6.38 2.43
N SER A 83 22.84 7.34 2.95
CA SER A 83 23.36 8.36 3.87
C SER A 83 23.81 7.78 5.21
N LEU A 84 23.14 6.71 5.66
CA LEU A 84 23.51 6.01 6.90
C LEU A 84 24.78 5.17 6.73
N ASP A 85 24.95 4.49 5.60
CA ASP A 85 26.13 3.67 5.32
C ASP A 85 27.41 4.52 5.32
N ASN A 86 27.36 5.70 4.69
CA ASN A 86 28.49 6.65 4.64
C ASN A 86 28.80 7.35 5.98
N SER A 87 28.03 7.10 7.05
CA SER A 87 28.24 7.73 8.37
C SER A 87 28.97 6.84 9.38
N GLY A 88 29.36 5.62 8.99
CA GLY A 88 30.03 4.63 9.86
C GLY A 88 31.56 4.55 9.77
N ASP A 89 32.20 5.38 8.94
CA ASP A 89 33.65 5.33 8.64
C ASP A 89 34.46 6.51 9.25
N ASP A 90 34.22 6.87 10.51
CA ASP A 90 35.04 7.81 11.31
C ASP A 90 35.27 7.26 12.72
#